data_AF-A0A842KW07-F1
#
_entry.id   AF-A0A842KW07-F1
#
_cell.length_a   1.000
_cell.length_b   1.000
_cell.length_c   1.000
_cell.angle_alpha   90.00
_cell.angle_beta   90.00
_cell.angle_gamma   90.00
#
_symmetry.space_group_name_H-M   'P 1'
#
loop_
_entity.id
_entity.type
_entity.pdbx_description
1 polymer ?
#
loop_
_entity_poly.entity_id
_entity_poly.type
_entity_poly.pdbx_seq_one_letter_code
_entity_poly.pdbx_strand_id
1 'polypeptide(L)'
;VSLGVVALMSAAATIAGAAEDLESDVGSQSNPNSQVQLAPQVGHLHRIVNKAISGEPVAYGLWAGIAGSVAYVLIGAHIPVIIAIALGAVVAAMVHATYAVTAHMGRIASQSQFNQPLFLDILVEHLGPIAGHGFLVTFGIVGLSYLMTLPLEGLGHPFPLPLLAVLWG
;
A
#
# COMPACT_ATOMS: atom_id res chain seq x y z
N VAL A 1 11.74 -25.25 14.87
CA VAL A 1 11.30 -24.74 13.55
C VAL A 1 10.16 -23.75 13.69
N SER A 2 9.11 -24.06 14.45
CA SER A 2 7.97 -23.16 14.71
C SER A 2 8.36 -21.76 15.23
N LEU A 3 9.26 -21.67 16.21
CA LEU A 3 9.70 -20.37 16.75
C LEU A 3 10.37 -19.46 15.71
N GLY A 4 11.15 -20.05 14.78
CA GLY A 4 11.83 -19.29 13.72
C GLY A 4 10.83 -18.72 12.70
N VAL A 5 9.77 -19.47 12.38
CA VAL A 5 8.70 -18.99 11.49
C VAL A 5 7.91 -17.87 12.14
N VAL A 6 7.55 -18.01 13.42
CA VAL A 6 6.89 -16.94 14.17
C VAL A 6 7.76 -15.68 14.24
N ALA A 7 9.08 -15.82 14.48
CA ALA A 7 10.00 -14.69 14.47
C ALA A 7 10.05 -13.98 13.12
N LEU A 8 10.08 -14.73 12.01
CA LEU A 8 10.02 -14.17 10.65
C LEU A 8 8.68 -13.47 10.37
N MET A 9 7.57 -14.03 10.84
CA MET A 9 6.25 -13.40 10.71
C MET A 9 6.22 -12.06 11.46
N SER A 10 6.69 -12.02 12.71
CA SER A 10 6.76 -10.78 13.48
C SER A 10 7.65 -9.75 12.81
N ALA A 11 8.81 -10.15 12.30
CA ALA A 11 9.69 -9.24 11.57
C ALA A 11 9.03 -8.68 10.31
N ALA A 12 8.34 -9.53 9.53
CA ALA A 12 7.60 -9.10 8.35
C ALA A 12 6.46 -8.11 8.69
N ALA A 13 5.71 -8.38 9.76
CA ALA A 13 4.66 -7.50 10.26
C ALA A 13 5.23 -6.14 10.72
N THR A 14 6.33 -6.13 11.46
CA THR A 14 6.97 -4.90 11.93
C THR A 14 7.50 -4.06 10.76
N ILE A 15 8.14 -4.69 9.77
CA ILE A 15 8.61 -3.98 8.57
C ILE A 15 7.43 -3.41 7.79
N ALA A 16 6.36 -4.18 7.62
CA ALA A 16 5.17 -3.71 6.91
C ALA A 16 4.52 -2.52 7.62
N GLY A 17 4.30 -2.60 8.93
CA GLY A 17 3.73 -1.49 9.70
C GLY A 17 4.61 -0.24 9.69
N ALA A 18 5.93 -0.39 9.86
CA ALA A 18 6.84 0.76 9.79
C ALA A 18 6.92 1.38 8.39
N ALA A 19 6.88 0.55 7.33
CA ALA A 19 6.87 1.06 5.97
C ALA A 19 5.56 1.76 5.62
N GLU A 20 4.43 1.28 6.14
CA GLU A 20 3.12 1.90 5.94
C GLU A 20 3.03 3.27 6.62
N ASP A 21 3.53 3.37 7.85
CA ASP A 21 3.62 4.63 8.60
C ASP A 21 4.48 5.68 7.87
N LEU A 22 5.70 5.29 7.45
CA LEU A 22 6.58 6.17 6.68
C LEU A 22 5.98 6.59 5.34
N GLU A 23 5.21 5.70 4.72
CA GLU A 23 4.51 6.02 3.49
C GLU A 23 3.39 7.03 3.71
N SER A 24 2.63 6.89 4.81
CA SER A 24 1.60 7.85 5.20
C SER A 24 2.19 9.22 5.48
N ASP A 25 3.32 9.29 6.20
CA ASP A 25 4.03 10.54 6.48
C ASP A 25 4.48 11.27 5.20
N VAL A 26 4.90 10.52 4.18
CA VAL A 26 5.26 11.10 2.89
C VAL A 26 4.00 11.45 2.07
N GLY A 27 3.00 10.58 2.04
CA GLY A 27 1.81 10.72 1.19
C GLY A 27 0.69 11.61 1.75
N SER A 28 0.75 11.97 3.03
CA SER A 28 -0.34 12.63 3.76
C SER A 28 0.16 13.89 4.46
N GLN A 29 0.30 14.98 3.71
CA GLN A 29 0.70 16.28 4.28
C GLN A 29 -0.45 16.98 5.04
N SER A 30 -1.65 16.39 5.05
CA SER A 30 -2.79 16.86 5.87
C SER A 30 -3.86 15.78 6.04
N ASN A 31 -4.64 15.84 7.12
CA ASN A 31 -5.83 15.01 7.33
C ASN A 31 -6.91 15.30 6.25
N PRO A 32 -7.65 14.29 5.74
CA PRO A 32 -8.66 14.43 4.66
C PRO A 32 -9.89 15.24 5.08
N ASN A 33 -10.09 15.48 6.37
CA ASN A 33 -11.10 16.38 6.93
C ASN A 33 -10.51 17.72 7.42
N SER A 34 -9.22 17.97 7.18
CA SER A 34 -8.58 19.22 7.57
C SER A 34 -9.11 20.40 6.74
N GLN A 35 -9.48 21.49 7.41
CA GLN A 35 -9.89 22.75 6.78
C GLN A 35 -8.81 23.34 5.86
N VAL A 36 -7.55 22.93 6.04
CA VAL A 36 -6.42 23.29 5.18
C VAL A 36 -6.66 22.88 3.72
N GLN A 37 -7.47 21.85 3.46
CA GLN A 37 -7.85 21.47 2.10
C GLN A 37 -8.88 22.39 1.43
N LEU A 38 -9.61 23.18 2.23
CA LEU A 38 -10.56 24.17 1.77
C LEU A 38 -9.88 25.51 1.44
N ALA A 39 -8.55 25.60 1.62
CA ALA A 39 -7.75 26.78 1.27
C ALA A 39 -8.06 27.35 -0.15
N PRO A 40 -8.27 26.52 -1.20
CA PRO A 40 -8.65 27.04 -2.51
C PRO A 40 -10.01 27.76 -2.52
N GLN A 41 -10.96 27.33 -1.68
CA GLN A 41 -12.29 27.95 -1.59
C GLN A 41 -12.26 29.35 -0.98
N VAL A 42 -11.22 29.66 -0.20
CA VAL A 42 -10.98 30.98 0.39
C VAL A 42 -9.91 31.78 -0.36
N GLY A 43 -9.55 31.35 -1.58
CA GLY A 43 -8.63 32.07 -2.46
C GLY A 43 -7.14 31.82 -2.20
N HIS A 44 -6.79 30.77 -1.45
CA HIS A 44 -5.40 30.39 -1.20
C HIS A 44 -4.97 29.18 -2.02
N LEU A 45 -3.85 29.35 -2.72
CA LEU A 45 -3.20 28.25 -3.44
C LEU A 45 -2.61 27.24 -2.45
N HIS A 46 -2.76 25.96 -2.78
CA HIS A 46 -2.40 24.90 -1.86
C HIS A 46 -1.59 23.75 -2.49
N ARG A 47 -0.38 23.51 -2.00
CA ARG A 47 0.62 22.55 -2.52
C ARG A 47 0.66 21.26 -1.67
N ILE A 48 -0.47 20.58 -1.48
CA ILE A 48 -0.57 19.38 -0.60
C ILE A 48 -0.90 18.11 -1.38
N VAL A 49 -0.17 17.03 -1.05
CA VAL A 49 -0.61 15.63 -1.27
C VAL A 49 -1.44 15.19 -0.08
N ASN A 50 -2.61 14.63 -0.37
CA ASN A 50 -3.45 14.04 0.66
C ASN A 50 -3.91 12.66 0.19
N LYS A 51 -3.21 11.64 0.66
CA LYS A 51 -3.54 10.24 0.43
C LYS A 51 -4.78 9.79 1.20
N ALA A 52 -5.19 10.49 2.25
CA ALA A 52 -6.30 10.01 3.07
C ALA A 52 -7.69 10.17 2.40
N ILE A 53 -7.78 10.95 1.32
CA ILE A 53 -8.95 10.98 0.41
C ILE A 53 -9.02 9.70 -0.45
N SER A 54 -7.91 8.97 -0.53
CA SER A 54 -7.73 7.69 -1.20
C SER A 54 -8.17 6.48 -0.35
N GLY A 55 -8.80 6.67 0.83
CA GLY A 55 -9.35 5.53 1.59
C GLY A 55 -8.28 4.59 2.18
N GLU A 56 -7.20 5.18 2.69
CA GLU A 56 -5.96 4.53 3.17
C GLU A 56 -6.15 3.21 3.96
N PRO A 57 -7.05 3.08 4.96
CA PRO A 57 -7.17 1.83 5.71
C PRO A 57 -7.76 0.67 4.91
N VAL A 58 -8.64 0.92 3.94
CA VAL A 58 -9.25 -0.14 3.12
C VAL A 58 -8.37 -0.45 1.89
N ALA A 59 -7.54 0.52 1.48
CA ALA A 59 -6.70 0.41 0.31
C ALA A 59 -5.61 -0.67 0.48
N TYR A 60 -4.99 -0.78 1.65
CA TYR A 60 -3.92 -1.77 1.88
C TYR A 60 -4.42 -3.21 1.85
N GLY A 61 -5.60 -3.51 2.38
CA GLY A 61 -6.26 -4.81 2.19
C GLY A 61 -6.46 -5.15 0.70
N LEU A 62 -6.83 -4.18 -0.13
CA LEU A 62 -6.94 -4.38 -1.58
C LEU A 62 -5.56 -4.62 -2.24
N TRP A 63 -4.55 -3.80 -1.91
CA TRP A 63 -3.20 -3.95 -2.47
C TRP A 63 -2.55 -5.27 -2.08
N ALA A 64 -2.67 -5.66 -0.82
CA ALA A 64 -2.20 -6.94 -0.31
C ALA A 64 -2.98 -8.10 -0.95
N GLY A 65 -4.29 -7.97 -1.15
CA GLY A 65 -5.10 -8.93 -1.88
C GLY A 65 -4.66 -9.13 -3.34
N ILE A 66 -4.35 -8.04 -4.05
CA ILE A 66 -3.80 -8.10 -5.41
C ILE A 66 -2.43 -8.80 -5.41
N ALA A 67 -1.52 -8.38 -4.54
CA ALA A 67 -0.18 -8.98 -4.43
C ALA A 67 -0.26 -10.47 -4.06
N GLY A 68 -1.10 -10.82 -3.10
CA GLY A 68 -1.33 -12.19 -2.64
C GLY A 68 -1.95 -13.07 -3.73
N SER A 69 -2.87 -12.53 -4.53
CA SER A 69 -3.48 -13.22 -5.69
C SER A 69 -2.45 -13.53 -6.76
N VAL A 70 -1.63 -12.55 -7.13
CA VAL A 70 -0.54 -12.74 -8.11
C VAL A 70 0.47 -13.76 -7.58
N ALA A 71 0.93 -13.59 -6.34
CA ALA A 71 1.87 -14.52 -5.72
C ALA A 71 1.32 -15.95 -5.67
N TYR A 72 0.04 -16.13 -5.32
CA TYR A 72 -0.62 -17.43 -5.27
C TYR A 72 -0.59 -18.15 -6.63
N VAL A 73 -0.92 -17.43 -7.71
CA VAL A 73 -0.87 -17.99 -9.07
C VAL A 73 0.55 -18.36 -9.48
N LEU A 74 1.53 -17.50 -9.19
CA LEU A 74 2.94 -17.74 -9.55
C LEU A 74 3.55 -18.92 -8.76
N ILE A 75 3.21 -19.07 -7.48
CA ILE A 75 3.59 -20.24 -6.68
C ILE A 75 2.97 -21.51 -7.26
N GLY A 76 1.70 -21.47 -7.67
CA GLY A 76 1.03 -22.57 -8.37
C GLY A 76 1.70 -22.93 -9.70
N ALA A 77 2.33 -21.96 -10.36
CA ALA A 77 3.15 -22.16 -11.56
C ALA A 77 4.61 -22.60 -11.26
N HIS A 78 4.91 -23.01 -10.03
CA HIS A 78 6.23 -23.46 -9.58
C HIS A 78 7.34 -22.39 -9.62
N ILE A 79 6.98 -21.11 -9.62
CA ILE A 79 7.96 -20.02 -9.44
C ILE A 79 8.41 -20.00 -7.96
N PRO A 80 9.71 -19.79 -7.67
CA PRO A 80 10.20 -19.70 -6.29
C PRO A 80 9.41 -18.67 -5.47
N VAL A 81 9.00 -19.06 -4.27
CA VAL A 81 8.07 -18.30 -3.41
C VAL A 81 8.51 -16.85 -3.22
N ILE A 82 9.78 -16.61 -2.88
CA ILE A 82 10.32 -15.26 -2.65
C ILE A 82 10.18 -14.39 -3.91
N ILE A 83 10.41 -14.97 -5.09
CA ILE A 83 10.27 -14.27 -6.38
C ILE A 83 8.79 -14.00 -6.67
N ALA A 84 7.92 -14.98 -6.43
CA ALA A 84 6.48 -14.82 -6.62
C ALA A 84 5.89 -13.70 -5.75
N ILE A 85 6.30 -13.62 -4.48
CA ILE A 85 5.89 -12.55 -3.55
C ILE A 85 6.42 -11.20 -4.03
N ALA A 86 7.71 -11.12 -4.41
CA ALA A 86 8.29 -9.90 -4.93
C ALA A 86 7.57 -9.39 -6.19
N LEU A 87 7.26 -10.28 -7.14
CA LEU A 87 6.52 -9.92 -8.35
C LEU A 87 5.10 -9.47 -8.03
N GLY A 88 4.41 -10.13 -7.09
CA GLY A 88 3.09 -9.68 -6.62
C GLY A 88 3.13 -8.29 -5.99
N ALA A 89 4.12 -8.02 -5.15
CA ALA A 89 4.33 -6.71 -4.52
C ALA A 89 4.66 -5.61 -5.54
N VAL A 90 5.41 -5.92 -6.62
CA VAL A 90 5.64 -4.97 -7.73
C VAL A 90 4.32 -4.59 -8.40
N VAL A 91 3.46 -5.57 -8.70
CA VAL A 91 2.15 -5.29 -9.31
C VAL A 91 1.31 -4.41 -8.39
N ALA A 92 1.25 -4.72 -7.10
CA ALA A 92 0.50 -3.90 -6.14
C ALA A 92 1.08 -2.49 -6.00
N ALA A 93 2.41 -2.33 -6.00
CA ALA A 93 3.07 -1.03 -5.97
C ALA A 93 2.74 -0.18 -7.21
N MET A 94 2.62 -0.78 -8.40
CA MET A 94 2.19 -0.08 -9.61
C MET A 94 0.74 0.40 -9.51
N VAL A 95 -0.15 -0.45 -8.97
CA VAL A 95 -1.55 -0.08 -8.75
C VAL A 95 -1.63 1.05 -7.72
N HIS A 96 -0.87 0.95 -6.63
CA HIS A 96 -0.80 1.96 -5.59
C HIS A 96 -0.31 3.31 -6.12
N ALA A 97 0.77 3.31 -6.91
CA ALA A 97 1.30 4.51 -7.56
C ALA A 97 0.28 5.15 -8.52
N THR A 98 -0.40 4.33 -9.33
CA THR A 98 -1.45 4.80 -10.25
C THR A 98 -2.60 5.44 -9.47
N TYR A 99 -3.03 4.78 -8.41
CA TYR A 99 -4.10 5.28 -7.56
C TYR A 99 -3.73 6.60 -6.88
N ALA A 100 -2.52 6.72 -6.34
CA ALA A 100 -2.02 7.96 -5.74
C ALA A 100 -2.02 9.14 -6.73
N VAL A 101 -1.55 8.92 -7.96
CA VAL A 101 -1.54 9.95 -9.02
C VAL A 101 -2.97 10.35 -9.40
N THR A 102 -3.84 9.36 -9.67
CA THR A 102 -5.22 9.63 -10.10
C THR A 102 -6.06 10.32 -9.02
N ALA A 103 -5.88 9.94 -7.74
CA ALA A 103 -6.55 10.58 -6.62
C ALA A 103 -6.12 12.05 -6.46
N HIS A 104 -4.81 12.32 -6.54
CA HIS A 104 -4.30 13.68 -6.46
C HIS A 104 -4.81 14.55 -7.62
N MET A 105 -4.65 14.08 -8.86
CA MET A 105 -5.08 14.83 -10.05
C MET A 105 -6.60 15.02 -10.08
N GLY A 106 -7.38 14.00 -9.71
CA GLY A 106 -8.83 14.09 -9.63
C GLY A 106 -9.31 15.15 -8.63
N ARG A 107 -8.61 15.28 -7.50
CA ARG A 107 -8.90 16.32 -6.51
C ARG A 107 -8.59 17.72 -7.03
N ILE A 108 -7.43 17.92 -7.67
CA ILE A 108 -7.10 19.24 -8.23
C ILE A 108 -8.06 19.62 -9.36
N ALA A 109 -8.48 18.65 -10.18
CA ALA A 109 -9.48 18.86 -11.22
C ALA A 109 -10.84 19.32 -10.65
N SER A 110 -11.27 18.80 -9.49
CA SER A 110 -12.51 19.26 -8.84
C SER A 110 -12.38 20.67 -8.24
N GLN A 111 -11.15 21.13 -7.97
CA GLN A 111 -10.83 22.48 -7.49
C GLN A 111 -10.54 23.47 -8.63
N SER A 112 -10.75 23.09 -9.89
CA SER A 112 -10.53 23.94 -11.06
C SER A 112 -11.38 25.22 -11.04
N GLN A 113 -12.57 25.18 -10.43
CA GLN A 113 -13.43 26.36 -10.21
C GLN A 113 -12.75 27.46 -9.37
N PHE A 114 -11.76 27.10 -8.56
CA PHE A 114 -10.99 28.01 -7.72
C PHE A 114 -9.63 28.37 -8.32
N ASN A 115 -9.40 28.07 -9.61
CA ASN A 115 -8.14 28.29 -10.31
C ASN A 115 -6.92 27.65 -9.62
N GLN A 116 -7.13 26.51 -8.96
CA GLN A 116 -6.06 25.77 -8.29
C GLN A 116 -5.17 25.07 -9.34
N PRO A 117 -3.86 25.40 -9.43
CA PRO A 117 -2.95 24.77 -10.37
C PRO A 117 -2.53 23.38 -9.89
N LEU A 118 -2.20 22.52 -10.86
CA LEU A 118 -1.58 21.22 -10.61
C LEU A 118 -0.07 21.40 -10.42
N PHE A 119 0.40 21.16 -9.20
CA PHE A 119 1.81 21.16 -8.83
C PHE A 119 2.45 19.81 -9.19
N LEU A 120 3.05 19.71 -10.37
CA LEU A 120 3.65 18.47 -10.89
C LEU A 120 4.91 18.04 -10.12
N ASP A 121 5.63 18.99 -9.56
CA ASP A 121 6.79 18.77 -8.68
C ASP A 121 6.43 17.92 -7.47
N ILE A 122 5.26 18.17 -6.86
CA ILE A 122 4.77 17.33 -5.78
C ILE A 122 4.64 15.87 -6.21
N LEU A 123 4.03 15.62 -7.38
CA LEU A 123 3.83 14.25 -7.87
C LEU A 123 5.18 13.55 -8.08
N VAL A 124 6.17 14.26 -8.65
CA VAL A 124 7.49 13.68 -8.89
C VAL A 124 8.24 13.38 -7.59
N GLU A 125 8.16 14.28 -6.60
CA GLU A 125 8.85 14.12 -5.31
C GLU A 125 8.28 12.97 -4.46
N HIS A 126 6.96 12.76 -4.48
CA HIS A 126 6.30 11.84 -3.55
C HIS A 126 6.00 10.47 -4.15
N LEU A 127 5.85 10.36 -5.47
CA LEU A 127 5.43 9.12 -6.12
C LEU A 127 6.43 7.97 -5.94
N GLY A 128 7.73 8.27 -6.05
CA GLY A 128 8.79 7.27 -5.87
C GLY A 128 8.75 6.65 -4.46
N PRO A 129 8.82 7.47 -3.40
CA PRO A 129 8.65 7.01 -2.03
C PRO A 129 7.34 6.24 -1.79
N ILE A 130 6.20 6.74 -2.28
CA ILE A 130 4.89 6.07 -2.12
C ILE A 130 4.91 4.66 -2.72
N ALA A 131 5.41 4.53 -3.94
CA ALA A 131 5.53 3.24 -4.61
C ALA A 131 6.50 2.30 -3.88
N GLY A 132 7.65 2.83 -3.44
CA GLY A 132 8.69 2.06 -2.77
C GLY A 132 8.26 1.51 -1.41
N HIS A 133 7.62 2.34 -0.59
CA HIS A 133 7.09 1.86 0.68
C HIS A 133 5.88 0.94 0.47
N GLY A 134 4.97 1.25 -0.47
CA GLY A 134 3.87 0.35 -0.83
C GLY A 134 4.33 -1.04 -1.26
N PHE A 135 5.47 -1.15 -1.95
CA PHE A 135 6.12 -2.43 -2.23
C PHE A 135 6.54 -3.15 -0.94
N LEU A 136 7.21 -2.47 -0.01
CA LEU A 136 7.68 -3.08 1.24
C LEU A 136 6.51 -3.56 2.12
N VAL A 137 5.45 -2.76 2.22
CA VAL A 137 4.23 -3.11 2.95
C VAL A 137 3.63 -4.39 2.39
N THR A 138 3.32 -4.40 1.09
CA THR A 138 2.68 -5.56 0.44
C THR A 138 3.57 -6.80 0.43
N PHE A 139 4.89 -6.62 0.25
CA PHE A 139 5.87 -7.72 0.38
C PHE A 139 5.85 -8.34 1.78
N GLY A 140 5.86 -7.50 2.83
CA GLY A 140 5.81 -7.95 4.22
C GLY A 140 4.51 -8.67 4.56
N ILE A 141 3.36 -8.12 4.16
CA ILE A 141 2.03 -8.68 4.46
C ILE A 141 1.79 -10.00 3.72
N VAL A 142 2.15 -10.08 2.44
CA VAL A 142 2.04 -11.33 1.68
C VAL A 142 3.04 -12.37 2.19
N GLY A 143 4.25 -11.94 2.58
CA GLY A 143 5.24 -12.80 3.24
C GLY A 143 4.71 -13.42 4.53
N LEU A 144 4.18 -12.59 5.43
CA LEU A 144 3.50 -13.02 6.65
C LEU A 144 2.36 -14.00 6.34
N SER A 145 1.50 -13.64 5.38
CA SER A 145 0.34 -14.44 5.00
C SER A 145 0.76 -15.81 4.44
N TYR A 146 1.84 -15.87 3.67
CA TYR A 146 2.39 -17.13 3.17
C TYR A 146 2.91 -18.00 4.30
N LEU A 147 3.62 -17.43 5.28
CA LEU A 147 4.13 -18.18 6.43
C LEU A 147 2.99 -18.82 7.25
N MET A 148 1.81 -18.18 7.32
CA MET A 148 0.59 -18.74 7.92
C MET A 148 -0.08 -19.85 7.10
N THR A 149 0.32 -20.08 5.84
CA THR A 149 -0.19 -21.21 5.05
C THR A 149 0.68 -22.46 5.18
N LEU A 150 1.87 -22.34 5.77
CA LEU A 150 2.79 -23.47 5.91
C LEU A 150 2.16 -24.55 6.81
N PRO A 151 2.28 -25.84 6.45
CA PRO A 151 1.69 -26.95 7.20
C PRO A 151 2.53 -27.26 8.46
N LEU A 152 2.61 -26.28 9.35
CA LEU A 152 3.29 -26.34 10.63
C LEU A 152 2.25 -26.44 11.74
N GLU A 153 2.57 -27.22 12.76
CA GLU A 153 1.72 -27.39 13.94
C GLU A 153 1.43 -26.03 14.59
N GLY A 154 0.14 -25.66 14.67
CA GLY A 154 -0.32 -24.38 15.22
C GLY A 154 -0.32 -23.18 14.26
N LEU A 155 0.15 -23.32 13.02
CA LEU A 155 0.22 -22.22 12.04
C LEU A 155 -0.52 -22.48 10.73
N GLY A 156 -0.78 -23.74 10.34
CA GLY A 156 -1.39 -24.08 9.04
C GLY A 156 -2.85 -23.65 8.88
N HIS A 157 -3.07 -22.38 8.55
CA HIS A 157 -4.41 -21.81 8.39
C HIS A 157 -5.09 -22.36 7.12
N PRO A 158 -6.38 -22.76 7.16
CA PRO A 158 -7.07 -23.33 6.00
C PRO A 158 -7.43 -22.31 4.90
N PHE A 159 -7.12 -21.03 5.09
CA PHE A 159 -7.51 -19.98 4.16
C PHE A 159 -6.48 -19.79 3.05
N PRO A 160 -6.93 -19.50 1.82
CA PRO A 160 -6.02 -19.29 0.72
C PRO A 160 -5.19 -18.00 0.92
N LEU A 161 -3.97 -18.00 0.39
CA LEU A 161 -3.02 -16.88 0.51
C LEU A 161 -3.65 -15.50 0.21
N PRO A 162 -4.45 -15.32 -0.86
CA PRO A 162 -5.03 -14.01 -1.15
C PRO A 162 -5.99 -13.52 -0.08
N LEU A 163 -6.77 -14.43 0.53
CA LEU A 163 -7.70 -14.07 1.60
C LEU A 163 -6.95 -13.64 2.87
N LEU A 164 -5.88 -14.36 3.22
CA LEU A 164 -5.03 -13.98 4.35
C LEU A 164 -4.38 -12.61 4.10
N ALA A 165 -3.89 -12.37 2.88
CA ALA A 165 -3.28 -11.09 2.54
C ALA A 165 -4.28 -9.91 2.65
N VAL A 166 -5.54 -10.10 2.26
CA VAL A 166 -6.59 -9.08 2.45
C VAL A 166 -6.88 -8.83 3.94
N LEU A 167 -6.85 -9.86 4.78
CA LEU A 167 -7.18 -9.73 6.21
C LEU A 167 -6.07 -9.05 7.01
N TRP A 168 -4.81 -9.21 6.59
CA TRP A 168 -3.65 -8.62 7.24
C TRP A 168 -3.18 -7.31 6.62
N GLY A 169 -3.79 -6.90 5.51
CA GLY A 169 -3.62 -5.59 4.87
C GLY A 169 -4.65 -4.59 5.31
#